data_AF-A0A4Q9KS38-F1
#
_entry.id   AF-A0A4Q9KS38-F1
#
_cell.length_a   1.000
_cell.length_b   1.000
_cell.length_c   1.000
_cell.angle_alpha   90.00
_cell.angle_beta   90.00
_cell.angle_gamma   90.00
#
_symmetry.space_group_name_H-M   'P 1'
#
loop_
_entity.id
_entity.type
_entity.pdbx_description
1 polymer ?
#
loop_
_entity_poly.entity_id
_entity_poly.type
_entity_poly.pdbx_seq_one_letter_code
_entity_poly.pdbx_strand_id
1 'polypeptide(L)'
;MTEMDPTYCRADKLVGQVMGIKGKLPEIYVEIEVEYKLFQKILSTQKEIAPLNTEEQVLLNIGSTTTGGYILEIDENTCKFSLMRPCCCAKEERIAISRKIQNHWRLIGWGKILGGKWIEPVYDGSSEGNSDPVIDSKL
;
A
#
# COMPACT_ATOMS: atom_id res chain seq x y z
N MET A 1 21.90 -10.59 16.80
CA MET A 1 21.43 -11.74 16.00
C MET A 1 19.93 -11.86 16.24
N THR A 2 19.10 -12.05 15.22
CA THR A 2 17.65 -12.16 15.37
C THR A 2 17.23 -13.59 15.70
N GLU A 3 16.14 -13.77 16.45
CA GLU A 3 15.59 -15.09 16.82
C GLU A 3 14.65 -15.66 15.73
N MET A 4 14.65 -15.07 14.54
CA MET A 4 13.78 -15.48 13.44
C MET A 4 14.25 -16.79 12.82
N ASP A 5 13.33 -17.72 12.56
CA ASP A 5 13.63 -18.96 11.82
C ASP A 5 14.17 -18.62 10.42
N PRO A 6 15.38 -19.10 10.06
CA PRO A 6 16.00 -18.84 8.76
C PRO A 6 15.15 -19.21 7.54
N THR A 7 14.17 -20.09 7.69
CA THR A 7 13.23 -20.52 6.64
C THR A 7 12.34 -19.37 6.16
N TYR A 8 12.05 -18.39 7.02
CA TYR A 8 11.31 -17.18 6.65
C TYR A 8 12.15 -16.19 5.84
N CYS A 9 13.47 -16.17 6.07
CA CYS A 9 14.40 -15.30 5.33
C CYS A 9 14.83 -15.90 3.98
N ARG A 10 14.61 -17.19 3.74
CA ARG A 10 15.04 -17.87 2.52
C ARG A 10 14.26 -17.37 1.30
N ALA A 11 14.96 -17.17 0.18
CA ALA A 11 14.38 -16.78 -1.12
C ALA A 11 13.63 -15.44 -1.10
N ASP A 12 14.21 -14.43 -0.42
CA ASP A 12 13.77 -13.03 -0.48
C ASP A 12 12.31 -12.79 -0.04
N LYS A 13 11.74 -13.71 0.74
CA LYS A 13 10.35 -13.65 1.21
C LYS A 13 10.01 -12.41 2.05
N LEU A 14 11.03 -11.79 2.66
CA LEU A 14 10.87 -10.61 3.51
C LEU A 14 11.15 -9.29 2.76
N VAL A 15 11.38 -9.32 1.45
CA VAL A 15 11.57 -8.09 0.67
C VAL A 15 10.30 -7.25 0.70
N GLY A 16 10.45 -5.97 1.05
CA GLY A 16 9.33 -5.04 1.21
C GLY A 16 8.50 -5.28 2.47
N GLN A 17 8.95 -6.10 3.42
CA GLN A 17 8.29 -6.23 4.71
C GLN A 17 8.84 -5.21 5.70
N VAL A 18 7.95 -4.67 6.54
CA VAL A 18 8.32 -3.75 7.62
C VAL A 18 8.35 -4.53 8.93
N MET A 19 9.47 -4.43 9.65
CA MET A 19 9.64 -5.04 10.96
C MET A 19 9.83 -3.95 12.03
N GLY A 20 9.15 -4.09 13.15
CA GLY A 20 9.15 -3.12 14.23
C GLY A 20 8.70 -3.74 15.55
N ILE A 21 8.78 -2.95 16.61
CA ILE A 21 8.36 -3.35 17.95
C ILE A 21 6.83 -3.53 17.97
N LYS A 22 6.34 -4.53 18.71
CA LYS A 22 4.89 -4.78 18.90
C LYS A 22 4.18 -3.48 19.31
N GLY A 23 3.10 -3.14 18.60
CA GLY A 23 2.30 -1.95 18.86
C GLY A 23 2.93 -0.61 18.44
N LYS A 24 4.12 -0.61 17.80
CA LYS A 24 4.76 0.59 17.24
C LYS A 24 4.87 0.57 15.72
N LEU A 25 4.26 -0.42 15.07
CA LEU A 25 4.23 -0.51 13.62
C LEU A 25 3.21 0.51 13.05
N PRO A 26 3.51 1.10 11.89
CA PRO A 26 2.51 1.89 11.15
C PRO A 26 1.27 1.05 10.80
N GLU A 27 0.19 1.75 10.48
CA GLU A 27 -1.09 1.17 10.06
C GLU A 27 -0.91 0.24 8.84
N ILE A 28 -1.65 -0.87 8.80
CA ILE A 28 -1.60 -1.85 7.71
C ILE A 28 -2.79 -1.60 6.80
N TYR A 29 -2.54 -1.06 5.60
CA TYR A 29 -3.57 -0.73 4.64
C TYR A 29 -3.92 -1.90 3.72
N VAL A 30 -5.21 -2.08 3.47
CA VAL A 30 -5.76 -3.03 2.47
C VAL A 30 -6.30 -2.27 1.27
N GLU A 31 -6.85 -1.09 1.51
CA GLU A 31 -7.25 -0.14 0.47
C GLU A 31 -6.58 1.19 0.77
N ILE A 32 -6.04 1.84 -0.27
CA ILE A 32 -5.37 3.14 -0.14
C ILE A 32 -6.03 4.16 -1.05
N GLU A 33 -6.10 5.38 -0.55
CA GLU A 33 -6.49 6.57 -1.30
C GLU A 33 -5.24 7.43 -1.51
N VAL A 34 -5.02 7.82 -2.77
CA VAL A 34 -3.76 8.42 -3.20
C VAL A 34 -4.05 9.65 -4.05
N GLU A 35 -3.40 10.76 -3.73
CA GLU A 35 -3.26 11.88 -4.66
C GLU A 35 -2.22 11.52 -5.73
N TYR A 36 -2.62 11.46 -7.00
CA TYR A 36 -1.75 10.99 -8.07
C TYR A 36 -1.51 12.03 -9.17
N LYS A 37 -0.35 11.93 -9.82
CA LYS A 37 0.00 12.71 -11.01
C LYS A 37 0.63 11.79 -12.04
N LEU A 38 0.06 11.77 -13.25
CA LEU A 38 0.60 11.06 -14.39
C LEU A 38 1.68 11.89 -15.09
N PHE A 39 2.66 11.21 -15.67
CA PHE A 39 3.61 11.87 -16.56
C PHE A 39 2.96 12.18 -17.90
N GLN A 40 3.50 13.15 -18.64
CA GLN A 40 3.02 13.47 -19.99
C GLN A 40 3.42 12.38 -21.01
N LYS A 41 4.57 11.75 -20.81
CA LYS A 41 5.12 10.71 -21.69
C LYS A 41 5.71 9.59 -20.85
N ILE A 42 5.68 8.37 -21.39
CA ILE A 42 6.35 7.24 -20.76
C ILE A 42 7.86 7.46 -20.89
N LEU A 43 8.58 7.47 -19.77
CA LEU A 43 10.03 7.73 -19.74
C LEU A 43 10.85 6.82 -20.69
N SER A 44 10.39 5.60 -20.94
CA SER A 44 11.11 4.61 -21.76
C SER A 44 10.71 4.60 -23.24
N THR A 45 9.57 5.16 -23.60
CA THR A 45 8.98 5.08 -24.94
C THR A 45 8.22 6.36 -25.14
N GLN A 46 8.60 7.21 -26.09
CA GLN A 46 8.03 8.56 -26.31
C GLN A 46 6.51 8.62 -26.61
N LYS A 47 5.77 7.53 -26.36
CA LYS A 47 4.32 7.42 -26.42
C LYS A 47 3.68 8.19 -25.25
N GLU A 48 2.53 8.79 -25.56
CA GLU A 48 1.68 9.45 -24.57
C GLU A 48 1.04 8.43 -23.63
N ILE A 49 0.77 8.87 -22.40
CA ILE A 49 0.14 8.04 -21.36
C ILE A 49 -1.37 8.15 -21.51
N ALA A 50 -2.02 7.02 -21.77
CA ALA A 50 -3.48 6.94 -21.73
C ALA A 50 -4.00 7.12 -20.29
N PRO A 51 -5.21 7.67 -20.12
CA PRO A 51 -5.83 7.78 -18.80
C PRO A 51 -5.98 6.41 -18.13
N LEU A 52 -6.12 6.44 -16.80
CA LEU A 52 -6.39 5.27 -15.98
C LEU A 52 -7.85 4.82 -16.19
N ASN A 53 -8.09 3.51 -16.12
CA ASN A 53 -9.43 2.93 -16.16
C ASN A 53 -9.76 2.28 -14.82
N THR A 54 -11.04 2.29 -14.44
CA THR A 54 -11.54 1.52 -13.31
C THR A 54 -11.34 0.02 -13.53
N GLU A 55 -11.16 -0.74 -12.46
CA GLU A 55 -10.89 -2.18 -12.44
C GLU A 55 -9.59 -2.61 -13.15
N GLU A 56 -8.75 -1.65 -13.53
CA GLU A 56 -7.45 -1.96 -14.12
C GLU A 56 -6.44 -2.41 -13.07
N GLN A 57 -5.64 -3.43 -13.41
CA GLN A 57 -4.52 -3.87 -12.60
C GLN A 57 -3.29 -2.99 -12.82
N VAL A 58 -2.78 -2.44 -11.72
CA VAL A 58 -1.56 -1.64 -11.68
C VAL A 58 -0.55 -2.25 -10.71
N LEU A 59 0.70 -1.86 -10.87
CA LEU A 59 1.78 -2.19 -9.94
C LEU A 59 2.16 -0.93 -9.16
N LEU A 60 2.06 -1.02 -7.85
CA LEU A 60 2.35 0.07 -6.93
C LEU A 60 3.65 -0.21 -6.19
N ASN A 61 4.55 0.77 -6.22
CA ASN A 61 5.76 0.76 -5.41
C ASN A 61 5.57 1.79 -4.28
N ILE A 62 5.37 1.27 -3.07
CA ILE A 62 5.17 2.05 -1.84
C ILE A 62 6.43 1.87 -1.01
N GLY A 63 7.27 2.91 -0.94
CA GLY A 63 8.58 2.80 -0.29
C GLY A 63 9.44 1.69 -0.90
N SER A 64 9.71 0.63 -0.14
CA SER A 64 10.42 -0.58 -0.59
C SER A 64 9.50 -1.75 -0.95
N THR A 65 8.20 -1.58 -0.78
CA THR A 65 7.18 -2.61 -1.00
C THR A 65 6.61 -2.49 -2.41
N THR A 66 6.73 -3.57 -3.18
CA THR A 66 6.12 -3.67 -4.51
C THR A 66 4.89 -4.57 -4.41
N THR A 67 3.71 -4.01 -4.66
CA THR A 67 2.44 -4.74 -4.59
C THR A 67 1.59 -4.48 -5.82
N GLY A 68 0.83 -5.51 -6.23
CA GLY A 68 -0.19 -5.35 -7.24
C GLY A 68 -1.44 -4.74 -6.62
N GLY A 69 -2.16 -3.93 -7.38
CA GLY A 69 -3.44 -3.38 -6.94
C GLY A 69 -4.42 -3.21 -8.10
N TYR A 70 -5.69 -3.10 -7.75
CA TYR A 70 -6.78 -2.80 -8.68
C TYR A 70 -7.31 -1.40 -8.38
N ILE A 71 -7.59 -0.64 -9.44
CA ILE A 71 -8.23 0.66 -9.32
C ILE A 71 -9.72 0.47 -9.02
N LEU A 72 -10.20 1.01 -7.90
CA LEU A 72 -11.61 0.97 -7.54
C LEU A 72 -12.34 2.18 -8.09
N GLU A 73 -11.85 3.37 -7.76
CA GLU A 73 -12.47 4.66 -8.10
C GLU A 73 -11.38 5.63 -8.57
N ILE A 74 -11.72 6.44 -9.57
CA ILE A 74 -10.84 7.47 -10.14
C ILE A 74 -11.57 8.80 -10.04
N ASP A 75 -10.96 9.75 -9.33
CA ASP A 75 -11.34 11.16 -9.33
C ASP A 75 -10.30 11.99 -10.11
N GLU A 76 -10.51 13.31 -10.20
CA GLU A 76 -9.61 14.19 -10.97
C GLU A 76 -8.17 14.21 -10.45
N ASN A 77 -7.97 14.21 -9.12
CA ASN A 77 -6.65 14.27 -8.48
C ASN A 77 -6.39 13.09 -7.52
N THR A 78 -7.43 12.34 -7.17
CA THR A 78 -7.38 11.24 -6.19
C THR A 78 -7.78 9.92 -6.85
N CYS A 79 -7.21 8.82 -6.39
CA CYS A 79 -7.54 7.49 -6.86
C CYS A 79 -7.52 6.51 -5.69
N LYS A 80 -8.51 5.63 -5.66
CA LYS A 80 -8.60 4.56 -4.67
C LYS A 80 -8.14 3.24 -5.27
N PHE A 81 -7.23 2.59 -4.57
CA PHE A 81 -6.66 1.31 -4.97
C PHE A 81 -6.98 0.23 -3.92
N SER A 82 -7.40 -0.94 -4.38
CA SER A 82 -7.42 -2.17 -3.58
C SER A 82 -6.09 -2.88 -3.74
N LEU A 83 -5.41 -3.17 -2.64
CA LEU A 83 -4.12 -3.86 -2.64
C LEU A 83 -4.31 -5.37 -2.63
N MET A 84 -3.61 -6.09 -3.51
CA MET A 84 -3.63 -7.56 -3.50
C MET A 84 -2.93 -8.15 -2.27
N ARG A 85 -1.91 -7.44 -1.76
CA ARG A 85 -1.25 -7.75 -0.50
C ARG A 85 -1.32 -6.53 0.41
N PRO A 86 -1.75 -6.68 1.67
CA PRO A 86 -1.73 -5.59 2.64
C PRO A 86 -0.34 -4.99 2.75
N CYS A 87 -0.26 -3.66 2.84
CA CYS A 87 1.00 -2.94 2.95
C CYS A 87 0.99 -2.10 4.22
N CYS A 88 2.08 -2.18 4.97
CA CYS A 88 2.35 -1.23 6.05
C CYS A 88 2.91 0.05 5.41
N CYS A 89 2.22 1.16 5.57
CA CYS A 89 2.65 2.45 5.03
C CYS A 89 2.19 3.60 5.92
N ALA A 90 2.86 4.74 5.77
CA ALA A 90 2.49 5.97 6.48
C ALA A 90 1.66 6.89 5.58
N LYS A 91 0.85 7.74 6.21
CA LYS A 91 0.23 8.88 5.51
C LYS A 91 1.33 9.80 4.96
N GLU A 92 1.06 10.42 3.82
CA GLU A 92 2.00 11.26 3.04
C GLU A 92 3.20 10.51 2.43
N GLU A 93 3.23 9.18 2.50
CA GLU A 93 4.29 8.40 1.88
C GLU A 93 4.19 8.46 0.34
N ARG A 94 5.34 8.55 -0.32
CA ARG A 94 5.43 8.66 -1.78
C ARG A 94 5.23 7.29 -2.41
N ILE A 95 4.45 7.27 -3.48
CA ILE A 95 4.22 6.06 -4.26
C ILE A 95 4.57 6.28 -5.74
N ALA A 96 4.98 5.20 -6.39
CA ALA A 96 5.16 5.13 -7.82
C ALA A 96 4.14 4.17 -8.42
N ILE A 97 3.52 4.58 -9.53
CA ILE A 97 2.46 3.84 -10.21
C ILE A 97 3.00 3.34 -11.54
N SER A 98 2.93 2.02 -11.75
CA SER A 98 3.35 1.37 -12.98
C SER A 98 2.19 0.63 -13.63
N ARG A 99 2.10 0.74 -14.96
CA ARG A 99 1.09 0.11 -15.81
C ARG A 99 1.71 -1.00 -16.64
N LYS A 100 0.97 -2.07 -16.90
CA LYS A 100 1.43 -3.16 -17.77
C LYS A 100 1.19 -2.79 -19.25
N ILE A 101 2.27 -2.59 -20.00
CA ILE A 101 2.23 -2.22 -21.43
C ILE A 101 3.12 -3.20 -22.19
N GLN A 102 2.56 -3.88 -23.21
CA GLN A 102 3.29 -4.88 -24.01
C GLN A 102 4.04 -5.90 -23.15
N ASN A 103 3.39 -6.39 -22.08
CA ASN A 103 3.95 -7.34 -21.11
C ASN A 103 5.08 -6.82 -20.20
N HIS A 104 5.38 -5.51 -20.25
CA HIS A 104 6.35 -4.88 -19.35
C HIS A 104 5.66 -3.87 -18.42
N TRP A 105 6.08 -3.83 -17.16
CA TRP A 105 5.67 -2.77 -16.24
C TRP A 105 6.42 -1.48 -16.60
N ARG A 106 5.67 -0.41 -16.85
CA ARG A 106 6.20 0.91 -17.19
C ARG A 106 5.70 1.90 -16.17
N LEU A 107 6.61 2.72 -15.65
CA LEU A 107 6.27 3.81 -14.75
C LEU A 107 5.44 4.86 -15.50
N ILE A 108 4.25 5.15 -14.98
CA ILE A 108 3.29 6.09 -15.60
C ILE A 108 3.03 7.32 -14.75
N GLY A 109 3.30 7.25 -13.44
CA GLY A 109 3.03 8.37 -12.55
C GLY A 109 3.58 8.13 -11.15
N TRP A 110 3.35 9.13 -10.31
CA TRP A 110 3.72 9.13 -8.90
C TRP A 110 2.62 9.80 -8.10
N GLY A 111 2.64 9.61 -6.78
CA GLY A 111 1.63 10.17 -5.91
C GLY A 111 2.02 10.12 -4.45
N LYS A 112 1.06 10.45 -3.60
CA LYS A 112 1.17 10.37 -2.15
C LYS A 112 -0.08 9.74 -1.54
N ILE A 113 0.13 8.94 -0.49
CA ILE A 113 -0.97 8.32 0.25
C ILE A 113 -1.64 9.37 1.13
N LEU A 114 -2.95 9.55 0.98
CA LEU A 114 -3.76 10.42 1.84
C LEU A 114 -4.33 9.63 3.02
N GLY A 115 -4.71 8.38 2.79
CA GLY A 115 -5.28 7.50 3.79
C GLY A 115 -5.87 6.24 3.16
N GLY A 116 -6.88 5.67 3.79
CA GLY A 116 -7.57 4.48 3.28
C GLY A 116 -8.06 3.57 4.40
N LYS A 117 -8.41 2.35 4.02
CA LYS A 117 -8.90 1.32 4.93
C LYS A 117 -7.73 0.48 5.43
N TRP A 118 -7.55 0.48 6.74
CA TRP A 118 -6.53 -0.29 7.43
C TRP A 118 -7.14 -1.39 8.30
N ILE A 119 -6.30 -2.37 8.64
CA ILE A 119 -6.62 -3.50 9.50
C ILE A 119 -5.65 -3.57 10.67
N GLU A 120 -6.13 -4.06 11.81
CA GLU A 120 -5.27 -4.35 12.96
C GLU A 120 -4.68 -5.75 12.88
N PRO A 121 -3.38 -5.93 13.13
CA PRO A 121 -2.79 -7.25 13.22
C PRO A 121 -3.28 -7.96 14.48
N VAL A 122 -3.80 -9.18 14.31
CA VAL A 122 -4.11 -10.07 15.44
C VAL A 122 -2.81 -10.66 15.98
N TYR A 123 -2.60 -10.54 17.29
CA TYR A 123 -1.44 -11.12 17.96
C TYR A 123 -1.86 -12.36 18.76
N ASP A 124 -1.40 -13.52 18.33
CA ASP A 124 -1.65 -14.80 18.99
C ASP A 124 -0.84 -14.86 20.31
N GLY A 125 -1.40 -14.32 21.39
CA GLY A 125 -0.72 -14.29 22.69
C GLY A 125 -1.14 -13.20 23.69
N SER A 126 -2.18 -12.42 23.43
CA SER A 126 -2.87 -11.66 24.47
C SER A 126 -4.12 -12.43 24.90
N SER A 127 -4.05 -13.04 26.08
CA SER A 127 -5.23 -13.37 26.88
C SER A 127 -6.16 -12.17 26.96
N GLU A 128 -7.45 -12.47 26.97
CA GLU A 128 -8.57 -11.54 27.10
C GLU A 128 -8.28 -10.34 28.00
N GLY A 129 -8.54 -9.17 27.46
CA GLY A 129 -8.58 -7.91 28.17
C GLY A 129 -9.61 -7.03 27.50
N ASN A 130 -10.89 -7.42 27.63
CA ASN A 130 -12.01 -6.57 27.28
C ASN A 130 -11.85 -5.25 28.05
N SER A 131 -11.53 -4.17 27.34
CA SER A 131 -11.79 -2.82 27.82
C SER A 131 -12.77 -2.23 26.83
N ASP A 132 -14.05 -2.35 27.20
CA ASP A 132 -15.15 -1.63 26.58
C ASP A 132 -14.79 -0.13 26.46
N PRO A 133 -15.33 0.58 25.45
CA PRO A 133 -15.11 2.01 25.32
C PRO A 133 -15.71 2.74 26.52
N VAL A 134 -14.88 3.48 27.25
CA VAL A 134 -15.31 4.47 28.23
C VAL A 134 -16.05 5.56 27.46
N ILE A 135 -17.38 5.48 27.47
CA ILE A 135 -18.25 6.58 27.07
C ILE A 135 -18.17 7.62 28.19
N ASP A 136 -17.40 8.67 27.93
CA ASP A 136 -17.44 9.90 28.70
C ASP A 136 -18.74 10.65 28.35
N SER A 137 -19.67 10.73 29.30
CA SER A 137 -20.78 11.68 29.25
C SER A 137 -21.26 12.07 30.65
N LYS A 138 -20.82 13.27 31.06
CA LYS A 138 -21.51 14.28 31.89
C LYS A 138 -22.87 13.88 32.49
N LEU A 139 -22.93 13.85 33.83
CA LEU A 139 -23.78 14.71 34.69
C LEU A 139 -23.44 14.48 36.17
#